data_AF-X7Z5W7-F1
#
_entry.id   AF-X7Z5W7-F1
#
_cell.length_a   1.000
_cell.length_b   1.000
_cell.length_c   1.000
_cell.angle_alpha   90.00
_cell.angle_beta   90.00
_cell.angle_gamma   90.00
#
_symmetry.space_group_name_H-M   'P 1'
#
loop_
_entity.id
_entity.type
_entity.pdbx_description
1 polymer ?
#
loop_
_entity_poly.entity_id
_entity_poly.type
_entity_poly.pdbx_seq_one_letter_code
_entity_poly.pdbx_strand_id
1 'polypeptide(L)'
;MAVMLARGDLAIEADIRSDTASVSPLVELLLAAAPATRWLRDPTRGGVGTVCNELAQACGLGVVLDEDRLPLHPMVSGACELLGIDPLYVANEGKFVAVVPAEEADAALAALRSHPLGAEAAEIGQIVAEPAETVVVRTGFGGTRIVDMLVGDPLPRIC
;
A
#
# COMPACT_ATOMS: atom_id res chain seq x y z
N MET A 1 1.76 -10.32 6.28
CA MET A 1 0.97 -11.01 7.33
C MET A 1 1.12 -12.53 7.29
N ALA A 2 0.93 -13.20 6.15
CA ALA A 2 0.98 -14.66 6.05
C ALA A 2 2.25 -15.30 6.67
N VAL A 3 3.43 -14.75 6.38
CA VAL A 3 4.71 -15.23 6.95
C VAL A 3 4.75 -15.12 8.48
N MET A 4 4.13 -14.08 9.06
CA MET A 4 4.07 -13.91 10.51
C MET A 4 3.23 -14.99 11.18
N LEU A 5 2.06 -15.28 10.61
CA LEU A 5 1.17 -16.33 11.11
C LEU A 5 1.79 -17.72 10.95
N ALA A 6 2.43 -17.98 9.80
CA ALA A 6 3.06 -19.27 9.51
C ALA A 6 4.20 -19.64 10.49
N ARG A 7 4.77 -18.65 11.19
CA ARG A 7 5.80 -18.89 12.21
C ARG A 7 5.25 -19.47 13.51
N GLY A 8 3.95 -19.34 13.78
CA GLY A 8 3.31 -19.86 14.99
C GLY A 8 3.64 -19.11 16.29
N ASP A 9 4.48 -18.08 16.24
CA ASP A 9 4.91 -17.28 17.40
C ASP A 9 3.75 -16.43 18.00
N LEU A 10 2.63 -16.29 17.29
CA LEU A 10 1.58 -15.31 17.57
C LEU A 10 0.28 -15.90 18.17
N ALA A 11 0.20 -17.22 18.38
CA ALA A 11 -0.99 -17.91 18.91
C ALA A 11 -2.33 -17.54 18.21
N ILE A 12 -2.26 -17.12 16.95
CA ILE A 12 -3.39 -16.73 16.11
C ILE A 12 -3.45 -17.68 14.93
N GLU A 13 -4.61 -18.30 14.71
CA GLU A 13 -4.92 -19.05 13.50
C GLU A 13 -5.84 -18.21 12.61
N ALA A 14 -5.39 -17.90 11.41
CA ALA A 14 -6.17 -17.19 10.40
C ALA A 14 -5.80 -17.71 9.00
N ASP A 15 -6.82 -17.90 8.13
CA ASP A 15 -6.62 -18.30 6.73
C ASP A 15 -6.17 -17.10 5.89
N ILE A 16 -4.92 -16.68 6.10
CA ILE A 16 -4.28 -15.60 5.35
C ILE A 16 -3.20 -16.19 4.46
N ARG A 17 -3.38 -16.03 3.15
CA ARG A 17 -2.41 -16.47 2.13
C ARG A 17 -1.45 -15.34 1.79
N SER A 18 -0.21 -15.70 1.45
CA SER A 18 0.74 -14.72 0.92
C SER A 18 0.23 -14.17 -0.41
N ASP A 19 0.47 -12.88 -0.66
CA ASP A 19 0.17 -12.23 -1.92
C ASP A 19 1.29 -12.37 -2.95
N THR A 20 2.40 -13.04 -2.59
CA THR A 20 3.59 -13.22 -3.42
C THR A 20 3.25 -13.59 -4.86
N ALA A 21 3.55 -12.68 -5.78
CA ALA A 21 3.29 -12.84 -7.21
C ALA A 21 4.17 -11.88 -8.03
N SER A 22 4.44 -12.23 -9.28
CA SER A 22 5.08 -11.28 -10.20
C SER A 22 4.11 -10.15 -10.56
N VAL A 23 4.54 -8.90 -10.32
CA VAL A 23 3.78 -7.69 -10.69
C VAL A 23 4.07 -7.20 -12.10
N SER A 24 5.04 -7.78 -12.82
CA SER A 24 5.45 -7.33 -14.16
C SER A 24 4.27 -7.19 -15.14
N PRO A 25 3.34 -8.16 -15.24
CA PRO A 25 2.20 -8.04 -16.15
C PRO A 25 1.27 -6.87 -15.79
N LEU A 26 1.14 -6.55 -14.50
CA LEU A 26 0.32 -5.42 -14.04
C LEU A 26 1.00 -4.08 -14.36
N VAL A 27 2.32 -4.00 -14.20
CA VAL A 27 3.10 -2.80 -14.55
C VAL A 27 3.01 -2.52 -16.04
N GLU A 28 3.09 -3.55 -16.89
CA GLU A 28 2.93 -3.41 -18.34
C GLU A 28 1.52 -2.87 -18.71
N LEU A 29 0.47 -3.41 -18.09
CA LEU A 29 -0.91 -2.92 -18.27
C LEU A 29 -1.07 -1.46 -17.82
N LEU A 30 -0.51 -1.11 -16.66
CA LEU A 30 -0.53 0.25 -16.14
C LEU A 30 0.14 1.22 -17.11
N LEU A 31 1.36 0.94 -17.54
CA LEU A 31 2.14 1.84 -18.39
C LEU A 31 1.56 1.97 -19.80
N ALA A 32 0.85 0.95 -20.29
CA ALA A 32 0.13 1.04 -21.55
C ALA A 32 -1.12 1.94 -21.45
N ALA A 33 -1.83 1.90 -20.33
CA ALA A 33 -3.07 2.67 -20.10
C ALA A 33 -2.84 4.09 -19.57
N ALA A 34 -1.77 4.28 -18.80
CA ALA A 34 -1.36 5.54 -18.17
C ALA A 34 0.13 5.80 -18.45
N PRO A 35 0.50 6.15 -19.70
CA PRO A 35 1.89 6.30 -20.12
C PRO A 35 2.62 7.45 -19.41
N ALA A 36 1.89 8.38 -18.78
CA ALA A 36 2.49 9.46 -18.00
C ALA A 36 2.57 9.14 -16.48
N THR A 37 2.50 7.85 -16.10
CA THR A 37 2.84 7.36 -14.76
C THR A 37 4.18 7.94 -14.32
N ARG A 38 4.19 8.62 -13.16
CA ARG A 38 5.32 9.42 -12.69
C ARG A 38 6.25 8.65 -11.76
N TRP A 39 5.72 7.65 -11.08
CA TRP A 39 6.45 6.91 -10.06
C TRP A 39 5.80 5.56 -9.78
N LEU A 40 6.60 4.55 -9.43
CA LEU A 40 6.15 3.21 -9.06
C LEU A 40 7.13 2.56 -8.06
N ARG A 41 6.61 1.88 -7.04
CA ARG A 41 7.40 1.14 -6.05
C ARG A 41 6.62 -0.02 -5.44
N ASP A 42 7.30 -1.12 -5.17
CA ASP A 42 6.78 -2.28 -4.44
C ASP A 42 6.83 -2.06 -2.91
N PRO A 43 5.70 -2.16 -2.17
CA PRO A 43 5.64 -1.98 -0.73
C PRO A 43 6.01 -3.26 0.03
N THR A 44 7.26 -3.70 -0.13
CA THR A 44 7.85 -4.85 0.58
C THR A 44 8.17 -4.47 2.03
N ARG A 45 9.43 -4.35 2.44
CA ARG A 45 9.77 -4.02 3.84
C ARG A 45 9.27 -2.62 4.20
N GLY A 46 8.51 -2.53 5.29
CA GLY A 46 7.90 -1.28 5.76
C GLY A 46 6.59 -0.92 5.08
N GLY A 47 6.12 -1.74 4.13
CA GLY A 47 4.81 -1.62 3.52
C GLY A 47 4.57 -0.30 2.78
N VAL A 48 3.29 0.03 2.60
CA VAL A 48 2.84 1.25 1.93
C VAL A 48 3.24 2.50 2.71
N GLY A 49 3.19 2.44 4.05
CA GLY A 49 3.54 3.57 4.92
C GLY A 49 4.96 4.06 4.70
N THR A 50 5.94 3.15 4.72
CA THR A 50 7.35 3.49 4.44
C THR A 50 7.53 3.97 3.01
N VAL A 51 6.98 3.27 2.03
CA VAL A 51 7.12 3.61 0.61
C VAL A 51 6.53 4.99 0.27
N CYS A 52 5.40 5.37 0.87
CA CYS A 52 4.84 6.71 0.75
C CYS A 52 5.69 7.78 1.44
N ASN A 53 6.31 7.47 2.59
CA ASN A 53 7.21 8.40 3.26
C ASN A 53 8.48 8.65 2.46
N GLU A 54 9.08 7.59 1.89
CA GLU A 54 10.22 7.72 0.98
C GLU A 54 9.88 8.61 -0.22
N LEU A 55 8.69 8.42 -0.82
CA LEU A 55 8.20 9.27 -1.91
C LEU A 55 8.04 10.73 -1.46
N ALA A 56 7.34 10.98 -0.35
CA ALA A 56 7.07 12.33 0.16
C ALA A 56 8.37 13.11 0.39
N GLN A 57 9.35 12.48 1.04
CA GLN A 57 10.67 13.06 1.29
C GLN A 57 11.45 13.29 -0.02
N ALA A 58 11.42 12.34 -0.96
CA ALA A 58 12.18 12.46 -2.21
C ALA A 58 11.66 13.56 -3.14
N CYS A 59 10.35 13.84 -3.13
CA CYS A 59 9.74 14.85 -4.00
C CYS A 59 9.47 16.19 -3.32
N GLY A 60 9.59 16.29 -1.99
CA GLY A 60 9.29 17.51 -1.24
C GLY A 60 7.79 17.85 -1.18
N LEU A 61 6.92 16.85 -1.40
CA LEU A 61 5.46 16.99 -1.43
C LEU A 61 4.82 16.12 -0.35
N GLY A 62 3.56 16.40 -0.02
CA GLY A 62 2.76 15.58 0.87
C GLY A 62 2.06 14.42 0.16
N VAL A 63 1.75 13.36 0.90
CA VAL A 63 0.90 12.26 0.45
C VAL A 63 -0.31 12.18 1.37
N VAL A 64 -1.51 12.27 0.80
CA VAL A 64 -2.76 12.06 1.52
C VAL A 64 -3.33 10.72 1.10
N LEU A 65 -3.39 9.76 2.03
CA LEU A 65 -4.07 8.48 1.87
C LEU A 65 -5.50 8.58 2.42
N ASP A 66 -6.46 7.93 1.78
CA ASP A 66 -7.84 7.81 2.27
C ASP A 66 -8.03 6.40 2.86
N GLU A 67 -8.27 6.32 4.17
CA GLU A 67 -8.37 5.05 4.91
C GLU A 67 -9.43 4.11 4.32
N ASP A 68 -10.61 4.65 4.02
CA ASP A 68 -11.75 3.90 3.48
C ASP A 68 -11.51 3.37 2.05
N ARG A 69 -10.47 3.86 1.35
CA ARG A 69 -10.13 3.45 -0.01
C ARG A 69 -9.03 2.38 -0.04
N LEU A 70 -8.38 2.09 1.08
CA LEU A 70 -7.34 1.07 1.16
C LEU A 70 -7.97 -0.33 1.01
N PRO A 71 -7.57 -1.13 0.00
CA PRO A 71 -8.11 -2.47 -0.20
C PRO A 71 -7.51 -3.44 0.81
N LEU A 72 -8.14 -3.53 2.00
CA LEU A 72 -7.73 -4.39 3.09
C LEU A 72 -8.70 -5.57 3.25
N HIS A 73 -8.17 -6.79 3.25
CA HIS A 73 -8.98 -7.98 3.50
C HIS A 73 -9.40 -8.03 4.98
N PRO A 74 -10.67 -8.35 5.31
CA PRO A 74 -11.14 -8.36 6.69
C PRO A 74 -10.30 -9.22 7.64
N MET A 75 -9.80 -10.36 7.17
CA MET A 75 -8.92 -11.23 7.96
C MET A 75 -7.57 -10.59 8.27
N VAL A 76 -7.00 -9.83 7.32
CA VAL A 76 -5.74 -9.10 7.53
C VAL A 76 -5.98 -7.96 8.51
N SER A 77 -7.08 -7.21 8.36
CA SER A 77 -7.45 -6.13 9.27
C SER A 77 -7.62 -6.64 10.70
N GLY A 78 -8.41 -7.72 10.90
CA GLY A 78 -8.60 -8.30 12.22
C GLY A 78 -7.31 -8.84 12.85
N ALA A 79 -6.43 -9.45 12.06
CA ALA A 79 -5.11 -9.87 12.55
C ALA A 79 -4.22 -8.68 12.95
N CYS A 80 -4.21 -7.61 12.15
CA CYS A 80 -3.51 -6.36 12.46
C CYS A 80 -4.01 -5.73 13.77
N GLU A 81 -5.33 -5.68 13.97
CA GLU A 81 -5.95 -5.16 15.19
C GLU A 81 -5.54 -5.97 16.44
N LEU A 82 -5.62 -7.30 16.37
CA LEU A 82 -5.24 -8.18 17.48
C LEU A 82 -3.76 -8.04 17.86
N LEU A 83 -2.91 -7.80 16.86
CA LEU A 83 -1.46 -7.69 17.04
C LEU A 83 -0.99 -6.26 17.36
N GLY A 84 -1.88 -5.27 17.29
CA GLY A 84 -1.52 -3.86 17.45
C GLY A 84 -0.59 -3.35 16.33
N ILE A 85 -0.74 -3.89 15.12
CA ILE A 85 0.09 -3.54 13.95
C ILE A 85 -0.74 -2.69 12.99
N ASP A 86 -0.19 -1.57 12.54
CA ASP A 86 -0.82 -0.79 11.46
C ASP A 86 -0.62 -1.52 10.11
N PRO A 87 -1.70 -1.86 9.37
CA PRO A 87 -1.60 -2.56 8.09
C PRO A 87 -0.74 -1.85 7.06
N LEU A 88 -0.56 -0.52 7.16
CA LEU A 88 0.29 0.24 6.24
C LEU A 88 1.77 -0.18 6.32
N TYR A 89 2.23 -0.76 7.43
CA TYR A 89 3.62 -1.22 7.57
C TYR A 89 3.80 -2.72 7.31
N VAL A 90 2.73 -3.43 6.96
CA VAL A 90 2.80 -4.86 6.63
C VAL A 90 3.38 -5.03 5.24
N ALA A 91 4.40 -5.88 5.13
CA ALA A 91 5.04 -6.18 3.85
C ALA A 91 4.10 -6.90 2.86
N ASN A 92 4.23 -6.52 1.59
CA ASN A 92 3.53 -7.09 0.45
C ASN A 92 4.56 -7.60 -0.58
N GLU A 93 4.32 -8.78 -1.16
CA GLU A 93 5.26 -9.43 -2.09
C GLU A 93 4.65 -9.64 -3.50
N GLY A 94 3.48 -9.07 -3.74
CA GLY A 94 2.81 -9.12 -5.06
C GLY A 94 2.02 -7.87 -5.38
N LYS A 95 2.41 -6.72 -4.83
CA LYS A 95 1.74 -5.43 -4.99
C LYS A 95 2.73 -4.34 -5.38
N PHE A 96 2.20 -3.22 -5.88
CA PHE A 96 2.96 -1.99 -6.07
C PHE A 96 2.06 -0.78 -5.77
N VAL A 97 2.69 0.35 -5.48
CA VAL A 97 2.09 1.68 -5.39
C VAL A 97 2.55 2.48 -6.61
N ALA A 98 1.66 3.24 -7.23
CA ALA A 98 1.99 4.08 -8.37
C ALA A 98 1.39 5.49 -8.22
N VAL A 99 2.08 6.47 -8.78
CA VAL A 99 1.58 7.84 -8.94
C VAL A 99 1.30 8.08 -10.41
N VAL A 100 0.03 8.29 -10.75
CA VAL A 100 -0.44 8.56 -12.11
C VAL A 100 -1.04 9.96 -12.20
N PRO A 101 -1.06 10.59 -13.38
CA PRO A 101 -1.85 11.80 -13.61
C PRO A 101 -3.34 11.55 -13.32
N ALA A 102 -4.03 12.56 -12.79
CA ALA A 102 -5.44 12.42 -12.39
C ALA A 102 -6.33 12.08 -13.60
N GLU A 103 -6.01 12.64 -14.77
CA GLU A 103 -6.68 12.39 -16.03
C GLU A 103 -6.48 10.96 -16.59
N GLU A 104 -5.46 10.23 -16.13
CA GLU A 104 -5.17 8.85 -16.54
C GLU A 104 -5.59 7.82 -15.48
N ALA A 105 -6.02 8.25 -14.28
CA ALA A 105 -6.29 7.38 -13.15
C ALA A 105 -7.39 6.34 -13.42
N ASP A 106 -8.49 6.74 -14.05
CA ASP A 106 -9.59 5.82 -14.38
C ASP A 106 -9.15 4.75 -15.39
N ALA A 107 -8.35 5.13 -16.39
CA ALA A 107 -7.81 4.22 -17.40
C ALA A 107 -6.83 3.22 -16.77
N ALA A 108 -5.93 3.70 -15.91
CA ALA A 108 -5.01 2.87 -15.13
C ALA A 108 -5.77 1.83 -14.28
N LEU A 109 -6.77 2.27 -13.52
CA LEU A 109 -7.56 1.39 -12.67
C LEU A 109 -8.34 0.36 -13.49
N ALA A 110 -8.95 0.75 -14.60
CA ALA A 110 -9.65 -0.18 -15.48
C ALA A 110 -8.71 -1.25 -16.05
N ALA A 111 -7.51 -0.85 -16.49
CA ALA A 111 -6.51 -1.77 -17.01
C ALA A 111 -6.03 -2.75 -15.93
N LEU A 112 -5.70 -2.27 -14.74
CA LEU A 112 -5.26 -3.14 -13.64
C LEU A 112 -6.35 -4.12 -13.20
N ARG A 113 -7.60 -3.64 -13.07
CA ARG A 113 -8.74 -4.47 -12.66
C ARG A 113 -9.14 -5.51 -13.70
N SER A 114 -8.69 -5.38 -14.95
CA SER A 114 -8.89 -6.40 -15.98
C SER A 114 -8.05 -7.67 -15.76
N HIS A 115 -7.00 -7.59 -14.94
CA HIS A 115 -6.12 -8.70 -14.63
C HIS A 115 -6.45 -9.30 -13.25
N PRO A 116 -6.47 -10.64 -13.08
CA PRO A 116 -6.82 -11.27 -11.80
C PRO A 116 -6.02 -10.78 -10.59
N LEU A 117 -4.70 -10.57 -10.75
CA LEU A 117 -3.84 -10.04 -9.68
C LEU A 117 -4.09 -8.55 -9.35
N GLY A 118 -4.75 -7.80 -10.24
CA GLY A 118 -5.05 -6.37 -10.09
C GLY A 118 -6.53 -6.08 -9.86
N ALA A 119 -7.37 -7.12 -9.67
CA ALA A 119 -8.83 -6.98 -9.52
C ALA A 119 -9.24 -6.03 -8.37
N GLU A 120 -8.41 -5.94 -7.34
CA GLU A 120 -8.61 -5.09 -6.16
C GLU A 120 -7.81 -3.78 -6.22
N ALA A 121 -7.22 -3.43 -7.36
CA ALA A 121 -6.53 -2.16 -7.52
C ALA A 121 -7.47 -0.99 -7.18
N ALA A 122 -6.97 -0.02 -6.42
CA ALA A 122 -7.73 1.13 -5.99
C ALA A 122 -6.84 2.38 -6.04
N GLU A 123 -7.44 3.52 -6.35
CA GLU A 123 -6.85 4.80 -6.01
C GLU A 123 -7.06 5.00 -4.51
N ILE A 124 -5.96 5.17 -3.79
CA ILE A 124 -5.94 5.18 -2.32
C ILE A 124 -5.62 6.57 -1.74
N GLY A 125 -5.50 7.59 -2.58
CA GLY A 125 -5.05 8.91 -2.14
C GLY A 125 -4.51 9.78 -3.27
N GLN A 126 -3.80 10.84 -2.89
CA GLN A 126 -3.29 11.86 -3.79
C GLN A 126 -1.98 12.50 -3.28
N ILE A 127 -1.21 13.06 -4.21
CA ILE A 127 -0.06 13.90 -3.91
C ILE A 127 -0.53 15.35 -3.73
N VAL A 128 -0.06 16.01 -2.68
CA VAL A 128 -0.45 17.40 -2.33
C VAL A 128 0.79 18.26 -2.10
N ALA A 129 0.64 19.58 -2.22
CA ALA A 129 1.75 20.50 -1.91
C ALA A 129 2.08 20.53 -0.41
N GLU A 130 1.05 20.46 0.45
CA GLU A 130 1.19 20.60 1.90
C GLU A 130 0.28 19.60 2.65
N PRO A 131 0.66 19.11 3.85
CA PRO A 131 1.96 19.35 4.50
C PRO A 131 3.10 18.66 3.74
N ALA A 132 4.12 19.43 3.37
CA ALA A 132 5.26 18.92 2.59
C ALA A 132 6.01 17.83 3.34
N GLU A 133 6.61 16.89 2.59
CA GLU A 133 7.42 15.78 3.11
C GLU A 133 6.70 14.90 4.15
N THR A 134 5.37 14.95 4.19
CA THR A 134 4.55 14.30 5.22
C THR A 134 3.51 13.38 4.58
N VAL A 135 3.34 12.19 5.15
CA VAL A 135 2.23 11.29 4.81
C VAL A 135 1.14 11.42 5.87
N VAL A 136 -0.09 11.67 5.42
CA VAL A 136 -1.27 11.68 6.29
C VAL A 136 -2.31 10.69 5.78
N VAL A 137 -3.00 10.04 6.71
CA VAL A 137 -4.20 9.25 6.42
C VAL A 137 -5.41 10.05 6.85
N ARG A 138 -6.35 10.26 5.93
CA ARG A 138 -7.69 10.75 6.20
C ARG A 138 -8.54 9.58 6.68
N THR A 139 -9.07 9.69 7.89
CA THR A 139 -9.91 8.66 8.48
C THR A 139 -11.36 8.80 8.00
N GLY A 140 -12.15 7.74 8.09
CA GLY A 140 -13.57 7.77 7.73
C GLY A 140 -14.42 8.75 8.58
N PHE A 141 -13.87 9.25 9.68
CA PHE A 141 -14.50 10.27 10.54
C PHE A 141 -14.13 11.71 10.16
N GLY A 142 -13.40 11.89 9.05
CA GLY A 142 -12.99 13.20 8.53
C GLY A 142 -11.77 13.82 9.22
N GLY A 143 -11.17 13.12 10.19
CA GLY A 143 -9.91 13.52 10.81
C GLY A 143 -8.71 13.10 9.96
N THR A 144 -7.52 13.55 10.35
CA THR A 144 -6.25 13.08 9.77
C THR A 144 -5.31 12.60 10.87
N ARG A 145 -4.50 11.59 10.55
CA ARG A 145 -3.36 11.16 11.36
C ARG A 145 -2.10 11.12 10.50
N ILE A 146 -0.96 11.43 11.11
CA ILE A 146 0.34 11.29 10.45
C ILE A 146 0.70 9.81 10.37
N VAL A 147 1.28 9.39 9.25
CA VAL A 147 1.92 8.09 9.08
C VAL A 147 3.42 8.35 9.07
N ASP A 148 4.08 8.08 10.18
CA ASP A 148 5.51 8.31 10.30
C ASP A 148 6.33 7.28 9.48
N MET A 149 7.57 7.62 9.17
CA MET A 149 8.52 6.63 8.66
C MET A 149 8.68 5.51 9.69
N LEU A 150 8.64 4.26 9.24
CA LEU A 150 8.84 3.12 10.14
C LEU A 150 10.24 3.17 10.77
N VAL A 151 10.30 3.23 12.09
CA VAL A 151 11.56 3.21 12.84
C VAL A 151 11.88 1.79 13.27
N GLY A 152 12.98 1.25 12.75
CA GLY A 152 13.40 -0.14 13.01
C GLY A 152 12.68 -1.15 12.10
N ASP A 153 12.95 -2.44 12.34
CA ASP A 153 12.30 -3.55 11.64
C ASP A 153 11.46 -4.33 12.66
N PRO A 154 10.15 -4.04 12.83
CA PRO A 154 9.32 -4.74 13.79
C PRO A 154 9.11 -6.21 13.41
N LEU A 155 9.45 -6.62 12.18
CA LEU A 155 9.12 -7.93 11.62
C LEU A 155 10.38 -8.63 11.08
N PRO A 156 11.28 -9.12 11.96
CA PRO A 156 12.50 -9.78 11.53
C PRO A 156 12.19 -11.02 10.68
N ARG A 157 12.83 -11.14 9.51
CA ARG A 157 12.65 -12.22 8.53
C ARG A 157 11.24 -12.29 7.90
N ILE A 158 10.66 -11.13 7.58
CA ILE A 158 9.35 -11.04 6.91
C ILE A 158 9.41 -11.29 5.40
N CYS A 159 10.58 -11.07 4.80
CA CYS A 159 10.91 -11.24 3.39
C CYS A 159 12.26 -11.95 3.24
#